data_AF-A0A7S6RFC4-F1
#
_entry.id   AF-A0A7S6RFC4-F1
#
_cell.length_a   1.000
_cell.length_b   1.000
_cell.length_c   1.000
_cell.angle_alpha   90.00
_cell.angle_beta   90.00
_cell.angle_gamma   90.00
#
_symmetry.space_group_name_H-M   'P 1'
#
loop_
_entity.id
_entity.type
_entity.pdbx_description
1 polymer ?
#
loop_
_entity_poly.entity_id
_entity_poly.type
_entity_poly.pdbx_seq_one_letter_code
_entity_poly.pdbx_strand_id
1 'polypeptide(L)'
;MEYNPYDILNVSTAASKAEITKAVALAMKQKQYPVDVIARAQKALMKPEQRIIADYLRPIIPTIEQFRYSDLSALQQGTPRLDLLPGFDGLEEAIAQAHAQEELEKQLIVY
;
A
#
# COMPACT_ATOMS: atom_id res chain seq x y z
N MET A 1 23.46 -11.69 -13.28
CA MET A 1 22.24 -11.32 -12.54
C MET A 1 22.38 -11.86 -11.13
N GLU A 2 22.17 -11.03 -10.12
CA GLU A 2 22.25 -11.46 -8.73
C GLU A 2 20.89 -11.99 -8.29
N TYR A 3 20.78 -13.30 -8.13
CA TYR A 3 19.52 -13.97 -7.78
C TYR A 3 19.09 -13.65 -6.34
N ASN A 4 17.78 -13.63 -6.09
CA ASN A 4 17.26 -13.49 -4.74
C ASN A 4 17.61 -14.74 -3.90
N PRO A 5 18.23 -14.61 -2.72
CA PRO A 5 18.51 -15.76 -1.86
C PRO A 5 17.25 -16.55 -1.46
N TYR A 6 16.10 -15.89 -1.38
CA TYR A 6 14.81 -16.54 -1.10
C TYR A 6 14.36 -17.46 -2.24
N ASP A 7 14.53 -17.01 -3.49
CA ASP A 7 14.18 -17.79 -4.69
C ASP A 7 15.14 -18.96 -4.91
N ILE A 8 16.44 -18.78 -4.62
CA ILE A 8 17.44 -19.85 -4.72
C ILE A 8 17.11 -21.01 -3.78
N LEU A 9 16.71 -20.69 -2.55
CA LEU A 9 16.40 -21.68 -1.53
C LEU A 9 14.93 -22.09 -1.54
N ASN A 10 14.08 -21.43 -2.34
CA ASN A 10 12.64 -21.64 -2.38
C ASN A 10 12.00 -21.55 -0.97
N VAL A 11 12.31 -20.47 -0.25
CA VAL A 11 11.81 -20.21 1.10
C VAL A 11 11.18 -18.82 1.19
N SER A 12 10.21 -18.67 2.11
CA SER A 12 9.59 -17.38 2.42
C SER A 12 10.55 -16.45 3.19
N THR A 13 10.33 -15.14 3.11
CA THR A 13 11.03 -14.14 3.94
C THR A 13 10.84 -14.36 5.44
N ALA A 14 9.75 -15.02 5.83
CA ALA A 14 9.46 -15.40 7.22
C ALA A 14 10.18 -16.69 7.69
N ALA A 15 10.99 -17.33 6.83
CA ALA A 15 11.61 -18.62 7.15
C ALA A 15 12.55 -18.55 8.36
N SER A 16 12.44 -19.55 9.23
CA SER A 16 13.32 -19.79 10.36
C SER A 16 14.70 -20.30 9.91
N LYS A 17 15.70 -20.18 10.78
CA LYS A 17 17.05 -20.71 10.52
C LYS A 17 17.03 -22.22 10.23
N ALA A 18 16.16 -22.97 10.90
CA ALA A 18 16.04 -24.41 10.69
C ALA A 18 15.46 -24.75 9.30
N GLU A 19 14.47 -23.99 8.84
CA GLU A 19 13.89 -24.14 7.50
C GLU A 19 14.90 -23.79 6.41
N ILE A 20 15.68 -22.71 6.58
CA ILE A 20 16.73 -22.34 5.63
C ILE A 20 17.76 -23.46 5.49
N THR A 21 18.20 -24.09 6.58
CA THR A 21 19.15 -25.22 6.52
C THR A 21 18.57 -26.43 5.79
N LYS A 22 17.29 -26.76 6.03
CA LYS A 22 16.60 -27.84 5.30
C LYS A 22 16.48 -27.51 3.81
N ALA A 23 16.19 -26.26 3.48
CA ALA A 23 16.03 -25.79 2.11
C ALA A 23 17.34 -25.83 1.32
N VAL A 24 18.49 -25.54 1.94
CA VAL A 24 19.82 -25.69 1.33
C VAL A 24 20.06 -27.14 0.88
N ALA A 25 19.76 -28.11 1.76
CA ALA A 25 19.92 -29.52 1.42
C ALA A 25 19.01 -29.93 0.25
N LEU A 26 17.78 -29.40 0.21
CA LEU A 26 16.85 -29.64 -0.88
C LEU A 26 17.32 -29.01 -2.20
N ALA A 27 17.78 -27.75 -2.17
CA ALA A 27 18.28 -27.03 -3.34
C ALA A 27 19.51 -27.72 -3.95
N MET A 28 20.42 -28.22 -3.11
CA MET A 28 21.58 -29.01 -3.56
C MET A 28 21.15 -30.31 -4.26
N LYS A 29 20.11 -30.98 -3.74
CA LYS A 29 19.56 -32.19 -4.35
C LYS A 29 18.90 -31.91 -5.70
N GLN A 30 18.22 -30.77 -5.84
CA GLN A 30 17.54 -30.36 -7.08
C GLN A 30 18.51 -29.91 -8.18
N LYS A 31 19.75 -29.53 -7.83
CA LYS A 31 20.81 -29.09 -8.78
C LYS A 31 20.40 -27.95 -9.73
N GLN A 32 19.39 -27.16 -9.36
CA GLN A 32 18.92 -26.03 -10.16
C GLN A 32 19.92 -24.86 -10.15
N TYR A 33 20.70 -24.73 -9.07
CA TYR A 33 21.70 -23.69 -8.89
C TYR A 33 23.07 -24.30 -8.59
N PRO A 34 24.18 -23.61 -8.97
CA PRO A 34 25.51 -24.00 -8.55
C PRO A 34 25.65 -23.99 -7.03
N VAL A 35 26.46 -24.90 -6.49
CA VAL A 35 26.68 -25.04 -5.04
C VAL A 35 27.16 -23.72 -4.40
N ASP A 36 28.02 -22.98 -5.10
CA ASP A 36 28.54 -21.69 -4.64
C ASP A 36 27.45 -20.61 -4.52
N VAL A 37 26.41 -20.70 -5.34
CA VAL A 37 25.26 -19.78 -5.30
C VAL A 37 24.37 -20.12 -4.11
N ILE A 38 24.12 -21.41 -3.88
CA ILE A 38 23.34 -21.89 -2.73
C ILE A 38 24.03 -21.52 -1.41
N ALA A 39 25.34 -21.73 -1.30
CA ALA A 39 26.11 -21.40 -0.11
C ALA A 39 26.11 -19.89 0.18
N ARG A 40 26.21 -19.05 -0.87
CA ARG A 40 26.09 -17.59 -0.74
C ARG A 40 24.69 -17.18 -0.28
N ALA A 41 23.64 -17.80 -0.82
CA ALA A 41 22.27 -17.53 -0.39
C ALA A 41 22.05 -17.88 1.08
N GLN A 42 22.51 -19.06 1.51
CA GLN A 42 22.46 -19.46 2.92
C GLN A 42 23.17 -18.44 3.81
N LYS A 43 24.39 -18.04 3.44
CA LYS A 43 25.19 -17.08 4.21
C LYS A 43 24.47 -15.74 4.34
N ALA A 44 23.84 -15.26 3.27
CA ALA A 44 23.07 -14.03 3.25
C ALA A 44 21.85 -14.08 4.20
N LEU A 45 21.12 -15.20 4.23
CA LEU A 45 19.93 -15.33 5.09
C LEU A 45 20.25 -15.68 6.55
N MET A 46 21.44 -16.23 6.83
CA MET A 46 21.86 -16.59 8.19
C MET A 46 22.39 -15.39 8.98
N LYS A 47 22.96 -14.39 8.30
CA LYS A 47 23.47 -13.16 8.91
C LYS A 47 22.36 -12.10 8.96
N PRO A 48 22.04 -11.53 10.13
CA PRO A 48 20.93 -10.59 10.24
C PRO A 48 21.15 -9.33 9.40
N GLU A 49 22.38 -8.82 9.30
CA GLU A 49 22.69 -7.61 8.53
C GLU A 49 22.44 -7.83 7.03
N GLN A 50 22.83 -8.99 6.52
CA GLN A 50 22.64 -9.35 5.10
C GLN A 50 21.19 -9.73 4.81
N ARG A 51 20.49 -10.32 5.78
CA ARG A 51 19.07 -10.66 5.66
C ARG A 51 18.22 -9.41 5.56
N ILE A 52 18.49 -8.37 6.36
CA ILE A 52 17.80 -7.08 6.27
C ILE A 52 17.98 -6.50 4.86
N ILE A 53 19.19 -6.54 4.30
CA ILE A 53 19.44 -6.06 2.93
C ILE A 53 18.59 -6.84 1.91
N ALA A 54 18.51 -8.17 2.04
CA ALA A 54 17.70 -9.00 1.15
C ALA A 54 16.20 -8.70 1.29
N ASP A 55 15.70 -8.53 2.52
CA ASP A 55 14.30 -8.23 2.80
C ASP A 55 13.85 -6.90 2.18
N TYR A 56 14.70 -5.87 2.27
CA TYR A 56 14.39 -4.54 1.75
C TYR A 56 14.61 -4.43 0.24
N LEU A 57 15.71 -4.97 -0.29
CA LEU A 57 16.09 -4.76 -1.69
C LEU A 57 15.53 -5.81 -2.65
N ARG A 58 15.06 -6.96 -2.15
CA ARG A 58 14.55 -8.07 -2.97
C ARG A 58 13.24 -8.63 -2.42
N PRO A 59 12.17 -7.80 -2.37
CA PRO A 59 10.88 -8.26 -1.90
C PRO A 59 10.35 -9.38 -2.80
N ILE A 60 9.74 -10.39 -2.18
CA ILE A 60 9.00 -11.43 -2.91
C ILE A 60 7.64 -10.83 -3.29
N ILE A 61 7.52 -10.38 -4.53
CA ILE A 61 6.28 -9.78 -5.05
C ILE A 61 5.37 -10.93 -5.51
N PRO A 62 4.12 -11.01 -5.01
CA PRO A 62 3.18 -12.02 -5.48
C PRO A 62 2.92 -11.84 -6.98
N THR A 63 2.63 -12.95 -7.68
CA THR A 63 2.19 -12.87 -9.07
C THR A 63 0.98 -11.95 -9.16
N ILE A 64 1.08 -10.90 -9.98
CA ILE A 64 -0.02 -9.97 -10.20
C ILE A 64 -1.16 -10.76 -10.84
N GLU A 65 -2.20 -11.04 -10.07
CA GLU A 65 -3.46 -11.50 -10.66
C GLU A 65 -4.00 -10.37 -11.52
N GLN A 66 -4.33 -10.68 -12.77
CA GLN A 66 -5.00 -9.70 -13.63
C GLN A 66 -6.22 -9.15 -12.89
N PHE A 67 -6.35 -7.82 -12.85
CA PHE A 67 -7.52 -7.18 -12.29
C PHE A 67 -8.76 -7.80 -12.94
N ARG A 68 -9.62 -8.42 -12.13
CA ARG A 68 -10.88 -8.94 -12.64
C ARG A 68 -11.69 -7.76 -13.15
N TYR A 69 -12.18 -7.88 -14.38
CA TYR A 69 -13.20 -6.96 -14.87
C TYR A 69 -14.37 -7.03 -13.89
N SER A 70 -14.56 -5.94 -13.15
CA SER A 70 -15.71 -5.76 -12.29
C SER A 70 -16.83 -5.23 -13.15
N ASP A 71 -18.06 -5.67 -12.89
CA ASP A 71 -19.22 -5.15 -13.61
C ASP A 71 -19.42 -3.67 -13.27
N LEU A 72 -19.21 -2.79 -14.26
CA LEU A 72 -19.36 -1.35 -14.16
C LEU A 72 -20.73 -0.88 -14.65
N SER A 73 -21.71 -1.77 -14.79
CA SER A 73 -23.08 -1.41 -15.20
C SER A 73 -23.72 -0.34 -14.31
N ALA A 74 -23.31 -0.24 -13.04
CA ALA A 74 -23.73 0.84 -12.14
C ALA A 74 -23.31 2.24 -12.63
N LEU A 75 -22.21 2.37 -13.38
CA LEU A 75 -21.76 3.64 -13.96
C LEU A 75 -22.54 4.03 -15.23
N GLN A 76 -23.33 3.10 -15.79
CA GLN A 76 -24.24 3.39 -16.92
C GLN A 76 -25.54 4.03 -16.44
N GLN A 77 -25.81 4.00 -15.13
CA GLN A 77 -26.93 4.75 -14.57
C GLN A 77 -26.65 6.24 -14.73
N GLY A 78 -27.69 7.01 -15.11
CA GLY A 78 -27.57 8.46 -15.26
C GLY A 78 -27.03 9.11 -13.99
N THR A 79 -26.35 10.25 -14.14
CA THR A 79 -25.75 11.00 -13.02
C THR A 79 -26.76 11.13 -11.87
N PRO A 80 -26.43 10.71 -10.64
CA PRO A 80 -27.35 10.82 -9.53
C PRO A 80 -27.69 12.28 -9.30
N ARG A 81 -28.96 12.56 -9.07
CA ARG A 81 -29.41 13.90 -8.69
C ARG A 81 -28.86 14.22 -7.30
N LEU A 82 -28.05 15.25 -7.22
CA LEU A 82 -27.58 15.81 -5.95
C LEU A 82 -28.62 16.82 -5.46
N ASP A 83 -29.28 16.53 -4.35
CA ASP A 83 -30.12 17.51 -3.66
C ASP A 83 -29.22 18.29 -2.69
N LEU A 84 -28.95 19.54 -3.02
CA LEU A 84 -28.23 20.46 -2.15
C LEU A 84 -29.15 20.82 -0.97
N LEU A 85 -28.78 20.41 0.24
CA LEU A 85 -29.51 20.77 1.44
C LEU A 85 -29.14 22.20 1.84
N PRO A 86 -30.09 23.13 1.94
CA PRO A 86 -29.82 24.55 2.21
C PRO A 86 -29.13 24.81 3.56
N GLY A 87 -29.22 23.88 4.51
CA GLY A 87 -28.70 24.06 5.87
C GLY A 87 -27.26 23.57 6.13
N PHE A 88 -26.53 23.08 5.13
CA PHE A 88 -25.24 22.41 5.41
C PHE A 88 -24.06 23.37 5.68
N ASP A 89 -24.16 24.63 5.25
CA ASP A 89 -23.04 25.59 5.30
C ASP A 89 -23.31 26.83 6.16
N GLY A 90 -24.43 26.89 6.89
CA GLY A 90 -24.79 28.07 7.72
C GLY A 90 -24.91 29.38 6.92
N LEU A 91 -25.05 29.29 5.59
CA LEU A 91 -25.05 30.44 4.69
C LEU A 91 -26.21 31.40 5.00
N GLU A 92 -27.39 30.85 5.29
CA GLU A 92 -28.58 31.62 5.65
C GLU A 92 -28.37 32.40 6.97
N GLU A 93 -27.71 31.78 7.95
CA GLU A 93 -27.36 32.40 9.23
C GLU A 93 -26.31 33.51 9.02
N ALA A 94 -25.30 33.26 8.19
CA ALA A 94 -24.28 34.25 7.84
C ALA A 94 -24.86 35.46 7.09
N ILE A 95 -25.80 35.23 6.16
CA ILE A 95 -26.54 36.28 5.46
C ILE A 95 -27.37 37.10 6.46
N ALA A 96 -28.09 36.43 7.37
CA ALA A 96 -28.89 37.11 8.39
C ALA A 96 -28.04 37.96 9.34
N GLN A 97 -26.89 37.44 9.79
CA GLN A 97 -25.94 38.17 10.63
C GLN A 97 -25.36 39.40 9.91
N ALA A 98 -25.00 39.26 8.63
CA ALA A 98 -24.47 40.37 7.84
C ALA A 98 -25.49 41.51 7.70
N HIS A 99 -26.76 41.20 7.42
CA HIS A 99 -27.81 42.22 7.35
C HIS A 99 -28.09 42.90 8.71
N ALA A 100 -28.13 42.13 9.80
CA ALA A 100 -28.33 42.70 11.13
C ALA A 100 -27.19 43.66 11.53
N GLN A 101 -25.96 43.34 11.17
CA GLN A 101 -24.81 44.20 11.42
C GLN A 101 -24.86 45.47 10.56
N GLU A 102 -25.24 45.37 9.28
CA GLU A 102 -25.39 46.53 8.39
C GLU A 102 -26.45 47.53 8.93
N GLU A 103 -27.57 47.04 9.46
CA GLU A 103 -28.59 47.91 10.07
C GLU A 103 -28.08 48.59 11.34
N LEU A 104 -27.32 47.89 12.18
CA LEU A 104 -26.72 48.45 13.39
C LEU A 104 -25.70 49.54 13.05
N GLU A 105 -24.85 49.30 12.06
CA GLU A 105 -23.88 50.29 11.56
C GLU A 105 -24.58 51.55 11.02
N LYS A 106 -25.67 51.40 10.25
CA LYS A 106 -26.47 52.53 9.78
C LYS A 106 -27.07 53.34 10.93
N GLN A 107 -27.53 52.70 12.00
CA GLN A 107 -28.08 53.39 13.17
C GLN A 107 -26.99 54.14 13.96
N LEU A 108 -25.78 53.59 14.04
CA LEU A 108 -24.63 54.21 14.70
C LEU A 108 -24.08 55.44 13.95
N ILE A 109 -24.24 55.50 12.64
CA ILE A 109 -23.78 56.64 11.80
C ILE A 109 -24.74 57.85 11.88
N VAL A 110 -25.95 57.67 12.43
CA VAL A 110 -27.00 58.72 12.50
C VAL A 110 -26.94 59.53 13.82
N TYR A 111 -25.96 59.28 14.69
CA TYR A 111 -25.64 60.09 15.88
C TYR A 111 -24.30 60.82 15.73
#